data_AF-A0A314YZN9-F1
#
_entry.id   AF-A0A314YZN9-F1
#
_cell.length_a   1.000
_cell.length_b   1.000
_cell.length_c   1.000
_cell.angle_alpha   90.00
_cell.angle_beta   90.00
_cell.angle_gamma   90.00
#
_symmetry.space_group_name_H-M   'P 1'
#
loop_
_entity.id
_entity.type
_entity.pdbx_description
1 polymer ?
#
loop_
_entity_poly.entity_id
_entity_poly.type
_entity_poly.pdbx_seq_one_letter_code
_entity_poly.pdbx_strand_id
1 'polypeptide(L)'
;MAEIKVKAEVKVYENVREAEVAEANAELAKKKAGWAKEAQVAEVEAAKAVALRDAELQTQVERMNALTRTEKLKAEFLSKASVEYETKVQEANWDLYNKQKAAEAILYQREKEAEAQKAIAEAEFYARQQIADGEFYAKKKEAEGLIALGQAQGAYLRNLLDAVGGNYAAMRDFMMINSGMFQEIAKINAEAVRGLQPKISIWTNGGGEGSNGSSNGAMKEVAGVYKMLPPLFKTVHEQTGMLPPAWMGTLPNSGSNN
;
A
#
# COMPACT_ATOMS: atom_id res chain seq x y z
N MET A 1 137.51 3.33 93.99
CA MET A 1 136.35 2.41 93.76
C MET A 1 134.98 3.03 94.05
N ALA A 2 134.85 4.30 94.46
CA ALA A 2 133.55 4.92 94.77
C ALA A 2 132.87 5.63 93.57
N GLU A 3 133.62 6.13 92.59
CA GLU A 3 133.04 6.91 91.46
C GLU A 3 132.39 6.08 90.35
N ILE A 4 132.73 4.78 90.25
CA ILE A 4 132.15 3.88 89.23
C ILE A 4 130.74 3.41 89.65
N LYS A 5 130.48 3.28 90.96
CA LYS A 5 129.14 2.95 91.49
C LYS A 5 128.14 4.08 91.27
N VAL A 6 128.53 5.33 91.51
CA VAL A 6 127.65 6.50 91.32
C VAL A 6 127.31 6.71 89.84
N LYS A 7 128.26 6.55 88.91
CA LYS A 7 127.99 6.64 87.46
C LYS A 7 127.12 5.48 86.94
N ALA A 8 127.23 4.29 87.53
CA ALA A 8 126.37 3.16 87.19
C ALA A 8 124.95 3.36 87.74
N GLU A 9 124.79 3.87 88.96
CA GLU A 9 123.48 4.20 89.55
C GLU A 9 122.77 5.33 88.79
N VAL A 10 123.49 6.37 88.34
CA VAL A 10 122.92 7.43 87.49
C VAL A 10 122.48 6.88 86.13
N LYS A 11 123.26 6.02 85.49
CA LYS A 11 122.87 5.38 84.22
C LYS A 11 121.68 4.42 84.38
N VAL A 12 121.59 3.70 85.48
CA VAL A 12 120.42 2.84 85.77
C VAL A 12 119.18 3.70 86.00
N TYR A 13 119.31 4.83 86.70
CA TYR A 13 118.21 5.76 86.90
C TYR A 13 117.76 6.45 85.60
N GLU A 14 118.69 6.84 84.73
CA GLU A 14 118.40 7.37 83.40
C GLU A 14 117.68 6.34 82.53
N ASN A 15 118.15 5.08 82.50
CA ASN A 15 117.48 4.00 81.77
C ASN A 15 116.09 3.67 82.32
N VAL A 16 115.91 3.68 83.64
CA VAL A 16 114.59 3.46 84.28
C VAL A 16 113.65 4.61 83.94
N ARG A 17 114.13 5.86 83.98
CA ARG A 17 113.32 7.03 83.62
C ARG A 17 112.99 7.08 82.13
N GLU A 18 113.92 6.68 81.26
CA GLU A 18 113.66 6.53 79.83
C GLU A 18 112.68 5.39 79.55
N ALA A 19 112.75 4.28 80.29
CA ALA A 19 111.77 3.19 80.21
C ALA A 19 110.38 3.64 80.69
N GLU A 20 110.29 4.39 81.81
CA GLU A 20 109.03 4.98 82.30
C GLU A 20 108.44 5.98 81.30
N VAL A 21 109.29 6.81 80.66
CA VAL A 21 108.85 7.75 79.62
C VAL A 21 108.43 7.00 78.34
N ALA A 22 109.11 5.91 77.98
CA ALA A 22 108.74 5.06 76.85
C ALA A 22 107.43 4.31 77.10
N GLU A 23 107.20 3.80 78.31
CA GLU A 23 105.95 3.17 78.73
C GLU A 23 104.80 4.19 78.74
N ALA A 24 104.99 5.37 79.33
CA ALA A 24 104.00 6.44 79.33
C ALA A 24 103.68 6.92 77.89
N ASN A 25 104.68 7.01 77.01
CA ASN A 25 104.48 7.34 75.60
C ASN A 25 103.76 6.20 74.84
N ALA A 26 104.05 4.94 75.14
CA ALA A 26 103.35 3.79 74.55
C ALA A 26 101.89 3.72 75.02
N GLU A 27 101.61 4.02 76.29
CA GLU A 27 100.26 4.16 76.82
C GLU A 27 99.50 5.35 76.21
N LEU A 28 100.16 6.51 76.07
CA LEU A 28 99.59 7.66 75.36
C LEU A 28 99.32 7.34 73.90
N ALA A 29 100.21 6.62 73.23
CA ALA A 29 100.01 6.18 71.84
C ALA A 29 98.83 5.20 71.72
N LYS A 30 98.70 4.25 72.65
CA LYS A 30 97.54 3.35 72.72
C LYS A 30 96.23 4.11 72.94
N LYS A 31 96.21 5.09 73.85
CA LYS A 31 95.03 5.95 74.09
C LYS A 31 94.70 6.81 72.87
N LYS A 32 95.70 7.42 72.23
CA LYS A 32 95.52 8.19 70.98
C LYS A 32 95.00 7.33 69.83
N ALA A 33 95.49 6.10 69.66
CA ALA A 33 95.00 5.17 68.65
C ALA A 33 93.56 4.70 68.95
N GLY A 34 93.22 4.51 70.23
CA GLY A 34 91.85 4.25 70.68
C GLY A 34 90.89 5.38 70.30
N TRP A 35 91.21 6.62 70.66
CA TRP A 35 90.41 7.80 70.32
C TRP A 35 90.32 8.05 68.82
N ALA A 36 91.40 7.82 68.06
CA ALA A 36 91.39 7.94 66.61
C ALA A 36 90.47 6.89 65.96
N LYS A 37 90.49 5.65 66.45
CA LYS A 37 89.57 4.60 65.99
C LYS A 37 88.12 4.94 66.35
N GLU A 38 87.88 5.43 67.55
CA GLU A 38 86.54 5.80 68.03
C GLU A 38 85.98 6.99 67.23
N ALA A 39 86.81 7.99 66.90
CA ALA A 39 86.45 9.08 66.02
C ALA A 39 86.12 8.61 64.59
N GLN A 40 86.92 7.70 64.01
CA GLN A 40 86.66 7.13 62.69
C GLN A 40 85.39 6.27 62.66
N VAL A 41 85.13 5.50 63.72
CA VAL A 41 83.89 4.71 63.83
C VAL A 41 82.68 5.65 63.93
N ALA A 42 82.75 6.70 64.76
CA ALA A 42 81.68 7.69 64.86
C ALA A 42 81.42 8.42 63.53
N GLU A 43 82.47 8.75 62.76
CA GLU A 43 82.35 9.38 61.45
C GLU A 43 81.72 8.44 60.42
N VAL A 44 82.13 7.16 60.37
CA VAL A 44 81.56 6.16 59.46
C VAL A 44 80.12 5.81 59.85
N GLU A 45 79.80 5.73 61.14
CA GLU A 45 78.44 5.51 61.62
C GLU A 45 77.53 6.68 61.28
N ALA A 46 78.00 7.92 61.45
CA ALA A 46 77.27 9.11 61.03
C ALA A 46 77.05 9.13 59.50
N ALA A 47 78.08 8.84 58.71
CA ALA A 47 77.97 8.77 57.26
C ALA A 47 77.00 7.67 56.78
N LYS A 48 77.04 6.49 57.42
CA LYS A 48 76.11 5.39 57.13
C LYS A 48 74.68 5.72 57.57
N ALA A 49 74.49 6.40 58.69
CA ALA A 49 73.17 6.84 59.15
C ALA A 49 72.55 7.85 58.17
N VAL A 50 73.35 8.78 57.63
CA VAL A 50 72.91 9.70 56.56
C VAL A 50 72.56 8.92 55.29
N ALA A 51 73.42 8.00 54.85
CA ALA A 51 73.17 7.20 53.65
C ALA A 51 71.91 6.31 53.76
N LEU A 52 71.64 5.74 54.95
CA LEU A 52 70.41 4.98 55.20
C LEU A 52 69.17 5.89 55.15
N ARG A 53 69.25 7.08 55.74
CA ARG A 53 68.18 8.07 55.67
C ARG A 53 67.90 8.54 54.24
N ASP A 54 68.95 8.75 53.44
CA ASP A 54 68.81 9.13 52.04
C ASP A 54 68.17 8.00 51.22
N ALA A 55 68.56 6.74 51.45
CA ALA A 55 67.94 5.58 50.80
C ALA A 55 66.47 5.40 51.23
N GLU A 56 66.14 5.59 52.51
CA GLU A 56 64.75 5.59 53.00
C GLU A 56 63.92 6.72 52.40
N LEU A 57 64.48 7.91 52.24
CA LEU A 57 63.82 9.04 51.58
C LEU A 57 63.61 8.76 50.10
N GLN A 58 64.60 8.21 49.42
CA GLN A 58 64.52 7.90 47.99
C GLN A 58 63.46 6.81 47.71
N THR A 59 63.42 5.75 48.53
CA THR A 59 62.37 4.72 48.41
C THR A 59 60.97 5.28 48.70
N GLN A 60 60.84 6.21 49.64
CA GLN A 60 59.58 6.92 49.88
C GLN A 60 59.18 7.81 48.69
N VAL A 61 60.11 8.56 48.10
CA VAL A 61 59.84 9.39 46.92
C VAL A 61 59.41 8.53 45.73
N GLU A 62 60.09 7.41 45.48
CA GLU A 62 59.70 6.46 44.43
C GLU A 62 58.32 5.86 44.67
N ARG A 63 58.01 5.49 45.92
CA ARG A 63 56.69 4.99 46.29
C ARG A 63 55.60 6.05 46.10
N MET A 64 55.85 7.28 46.53
CA MET A 64 54.92 8.40 46.33
C MET A 64 54.73 8.71 44.85
N ASN A 65 55.80 8.75 44.06
CA ASN A 65 55.72 8.94 42.61
C ASN A 65 54.94 7.82 41.92
N ALA A 66 55.12 6.57 42.35
CA ALA A 66 54.36 5.45 41.83
C ALA A 66 52.86 5.59 42.16
N LEU A 67 52.51 5.95 43.39
CA LEU A 67 51.13 6.19 43.82
C LEU A 67 50.49 7.35 43.04
N THR A 68 51.18 8.48 42.91
CA THR A 68 50.67 9.62 42.14
C THR A 68 50.44 9.26 40.67
N ARG A 69 51.31 8.42 40.08
CA ARG A 69 51.12 7.94 38.71
C ARG A 69 49.91 7.01 38.58
N THR A 70 49.71 6.07 39.52
CA THR A 70 48.55 5.18 39.47
C THR A 70 47.25 5.92 39.72
N GLU A 71 47.23 6.89 40.63
CA GLU A 71 46.09 7.78 40.84
C GLU A 71 45.78 8.62 39.62
N LYS A 72 46.80 9.20 38.98
CA LYS A 72 46.63 9.96 37.73
C LYS A 72 46.06 9.09 36.62
N LEU A 73 46.62 7.90 36.40
CA LEU A 73 46.11 6.96 35.40
C LEU A 73 44.68 6.51 35.72
N LYS A 74 44.39 6.21 36.99
CA LYS A 74 43.04 5.85 37.43
C LYS A 74 42.05 6.98 37.18
N ALA A 75 42.42 8.23 37.46
CA ALA A 75 41.58 9.40 37.17
C ALA A 75 41.37 9.58 35.66
N GLU A 76 42.41 9.42 34.84
CA GLU A 76 42.31 9.50 33.38
C GLU A 76 41.42 8.39 32.79
N PHE A 77 41.56 7.15 33.26
CA PHE A 77 40.72 6.04 32.80
C PHE A 77 39.29 6.16 33.29
N LEU A 78 39.07 6.54 34.54
CA LEU A 78 37.73 6.75 35.08
C LEU A 78 37.01 7.90 34.37
N SER A 79 37.69 9.04 34.15
CA SER A 79 37.11 10.15 33.40
C SER A 79 36.77 9.78 31.96
N LYS A 80 37.67 9.09 31.26
CA LYS A 80 37.38 8.59 29.90
C LYS A 80 36.22 7.61 29.88
N ALA A 81 36.19 6.64 30.80
CA ALA A 81 35.10 5.67 30.90
C ALA A 81 33.76 6.32 31.24
N SER A 82 33.74 7.31 32.14
CA SER A 82 32.54 8.08 32.47
C SER A 82 32.02 8.87 31.26
N VAL A 83 32.91 9.56 30.54
CA VAL A 83 32.52 10.29 29.32
C VAL A 83 32.01 9.35 28.25
N GLU A 84 32.71 8.25 27.96
CA GLU A 84 32.26 7.24 26.97
C GLU A 84 30.93 6.59 27.36
N TYR A 85 30.70 6.36 28.65
CA TYR A 85 29.43 5.86 29.15
C TYR A 85 28.33 6.89 28.92
N GLU A 86 28.55 8.14 29.31
CA GLU A 86 27.58 9.23 29.11
C GLU A 86 27.28 9.45 27.62
N THR A 87 28.29 9.45 26.74
CA THR A 87 28.08 9.61 25.29
C THR A 87 27.23 8.47 24.74
N LYS A 88 27.52 7.21 25.11
CA LYS A 88 26.71 6.06 24.65
C LYS A 88 25.28 6.10 25.17
N VAL A 89 25.07 6.55 26.41
CA VAL A 89 23.73 6.72 26.98
C VAL A 89 22.97 7.82 26.23
N GLN A 90 23.62 8.94 25.93
CA GLN A 90 23.01 10.03 25.15
C GLN A 90 22.68 9.59 23.73
N GLU A 91 23.58 8.89 23.04
CA GLU A 91 23.35 8.33 21.71
C GLU A 91 22.17 7.34 21.71
N ALA A 92 22.14 6.40 22.67
CA ALA A 92 21.05 5.44 22.78
C ALA A 92 19.70 6.12 23.07
N ASN A 93 19.69 7.15 23.93
CA ASN A 93 18.49 7.93 24.21
C ASN A 93 18.04 8.74 22.99
N TRP A 94 18.98 9.31 22.23
CA TRP A 94 18.69 10.04 21.00
C TRP A 94 18.10 9.13 19.92
N ASP A 95 18.68 7.94 19.74
CA ASP A 95 18.17 6.92 18.82
C ASP A 95 16.77 6.45 19.21
N LEU A 96 16.53 6.22 20.50
CA LEU A 96 15.23 5.84 21.03
C LEU A 96 14.20 6.95 20.80
N TYR A 97 14.56 8.21 21.09
CA TYR A 97 13.71 9.36 20.85
C TYR A 97 13.35 9.52 19.37
N ASN A 98 14.32 9.38 18.47
CA ASN A 98 14.08 9.46 17.03
C ASN A 98 13.18 8.34 16.52
N LYS A 99 13.39 7.10 16.99
CA LYS A 99 12.53 5.97 16.64
C LYS A 99 11.10 6.16 17.16
N GLN A 100 10.95 6.66 18.38
CA GLN A 100 9.64 7.00 18.94
C GLN A 100 8.95 8.09 18.12
N LYS A 101 9.65 9.19 17.79
CA LYS A 101 9.07 10.27 16.98
C LYS A 101 8.73 9.82 15.57
N ALA A 102 9.54 8.97 14.95
CA ALA A 102 9.23 8.39 13.65
C ALA A 102 8.01 7.47 13.71
N ALA A 103 7.90 6.62 14.75
CA ALA A 103 6.75 5.75 14.94
C ALA A 103 5.46 6.56 15.22
N GLU A 104 5.54 7.59 16.06
CA GLU A 104 4.44 8.53 16.32
C GLU A 104 4.01 9.26 15.04
N ALA A 105 4.95 9.71 14.22
CA ALA A 105 4.65 10.38 12.95
C ALA A 105 3.93 9.44 11.98
N ILE A 106 4.38 8.18 11.88
CA ILE A 106 3.72 7.17 11.03
C ILE A 106 2.31 6.85 11.55
N LEU A 107 2.14 6.69 12.87
CA LEU A 107 0.83 6.47 13.46
C LEU A 107 -0.11 7.65 13.20
N TYR A 108 0.36 8.87 13.44
CA TYR A 108 -0.41 10.08 13.19
C TYR A 108 -0.82 10.22 11.72
N GLN A 109 0.10 9.93 10.80
CA GLN A 109 -0.21 9.94 9.37
C GLN A 109 -1.28 8.90 9.03
N ARG A 110 -1.15 7.67 9.52
CA ARG A 110 -2.14 6.61 9.27
C ARG A 110 -3.50 6.89 9.91
N GLU A 111 -3.53 7.46 11.10
CA GLU A 111 -4.78 7.91 11.74
C GLU A 111 -5.47 8.98 10.91
N LYS A 112 -4.71 9.97 10.40
CA LYS A 112 -5.26 11.01 9.53
C LYS A 112 -5.74 10.49 8.18
N GLU A 113 -5.00 9.55 7.58
CA GLU A 113 -5.42 8.89 6.34
C GLU A 113 -6.70 8.06 6.57
N ALA A 114 -6.79 7.31 7.67
CA ALA A 114 -7.98 6.53 8.01
C ALA A 114 -9.18 7.43 8.34
N GLU A 115 -8.97 8.53 9.05
CA GLU A 115 -10.01 9.54 9.32
C GLU A 115 -10.51 10.19 8.03
N ALA A 116 -9.61 10.54 7.11
CA ALA A 116 -9.96 11.07 5.80
C ALA A 116 -10.76 10.05 4.97
N GLN A 117 -10.34 8.78 4.95
CA GLN A 117 -11.07 7.71 4.27
C GLN A 117 -12.47 7.49 4.87
N LYS A 118 -12.60 7.53 6.20
CA LYS A 118 -13.91 7.47 6.87
C LYS A 118 -14.80 8.65 6.48
N ALA A 119 -14.26 9.86 6.49
CA ALA A 119 -15.00 11.06 6.10
C ALA A 119 -15.45 11.00 4.63
N ILE A 120 -14.60 10.50 3.72
CA ILE A 120 -14.96 10.29 2.31
C ILE A 120 -16.06 9.24 2.19
N ALA A 121 -15.93 8.09 2.86
CA ALA A 121 -16.93 7.04 2.82
C ALA A 121 -18.28 7.49 3.42
N GLU A 122 -18.25 8.27 4.50
CA GLU A 122 -19.43 8.85 5.12
C GLU A 122 -20.09 9.89 4.21
N ALA A 123 -19.31 10.75 3.55
CA ALA A 123 -19.82 11.69 2.57
C ALA A 123 -20.43 10.99 1.36
N GLU A 124 -19.81 9.93 0.84
CA GLU A 124 -20.36 9.12 -0.24
C GLU A 124 -21.65 8.40 0.18
N PHE A 125 -21.69 7.85 1.40
CA PHE A 125 -22.88 7.21 1.93
C PHE A 125 -24.03 8.20 2.05
N TYR A 126 -23.75 9.39 2.61
CA TYR A 126 -24.73 10.46 2.74
C TYR A 126 -25.24 10.95 1.37
N ALA A 127 -24.35 11.10 0.38
CA ALA A 127 -24.74 11.47 -0.97
C ALA A 127 -25.64 10.41 -1.62
N ARG A 128 -25.28 9.12 -1.51
CA ARG A 128 -26.11 8.01 -2.01
C ARG A 128 -27.47 7.95 -1.31
N GLN A 129 -27.50 8.19 0.01
CA GLN A 129 -28.73 8.25 0.78
C GLN A 129 -29.65 9.37 0.29
N GLN A 130 -29.12 10.59 0.11
CA GLN A 130 -29.93 11.69 -0.42
C GLN A 130 -30.47 11.43 -1.83
N ILE A 131 -29.67 10.82 -2.70
CA ILE A 131 -30.13 10.44 -4.05
C ILE A 131 -31.26 9.41 -3.95
N ALA A 132 -31.09 8.37 -3.14
CA ALA A 132 -32.11 7.33 -2.96
C ALA A 132 -33.40 7.89 -2.34
N ASP A 133 -33.29 8.76 -1.34
CA ASP A 133 -34.43 9.42 -0.72
C ASP A 133 -35.13 10.37 -1.71
N GLY A 134 -34.37 11.08 -2.55
CA GLY A 134 -34.90 11.91 -3.63
C GLY A 134 -35.65 11.10 -4.68
N GLU A 135 -35.09 9.98 -5.14
CA GLU A 135 -35.74 9.06 -6.08
C GLU A 135 -37.00 8.43 -5.48
N PHE A 136 -36.95 8.03 -4.21
CA PHE A 136 -38.11 7.50 -3.51
C PHE A 136 -39.22 8.54 -3.41
N TYR A 137 -38.87 9.78 -3.05
CA TYR A 137 -39.82 10.89 -2.98
C TYR A 137 -40.43 11.19 -4.36
N ALA A 138 -39.61 11.23 -5.41
CA ALA A 138 -40.07 11.44 -6.78
C ALA A 138 -41.07 10.35 -7.22
N LYS A 139 -40.72 9.08 -7.05
CA LYS A 139 -41.62 7.94 -7.38
C LYS A 139 -42.90 7.96 -6.55
N LYS A 140 -42.82 8.35 -5.27
CA LYS A 140 -44.01 8.52 -4.43
C LYS A 140 -44.92 9.60 -4.98
N LYS A 141 -44.36 10.74 -5.43
CA LYS A 141 -45.14 11.82 -6.05
C LYS A 141 -45.71 11.44 -7.41
N GLU A 142 -44.99 10.68 -8.21
CA GLU A 142 -45.51 10.11 -9.47
C GLU A 142 -46.67 9.15 -9.20
N ALA A 143 -46.55 8.27 -8.20
CA ALA A 143 -47.63 7.36 -7.81
C ALA A 143 -48.86 8.10 -7.28
N GLU A 144 -48.67 9.11 -6.43
CA GLU A 144 -49.74 10.00 -5.97
C GLU A 144 -50.43 10.70 -7.16
N GLY A 145 -49.66 11.16 -8.14
CA GLY A 145 -50.18 11.76 -9.38
C GLY A 145 -51.00 10.78 -10.22
N LEU A 146 -50.52 9.54 -10.39
CA LEU A 146 -51.25 8.50 -11.10
C LEU A 146 -52.55 8.11 -10.39
N ILE A 147 -52.54 8.04 -9.06
CA ILE A 147 -53.76 7.79 -8.27
C ILE A 147 -54.75 8.93 -8.49
N ALA A 148 -54.30 10.19 -8.43
CA ALA A 148 -55.17 11.35 -8.67
C ALA A 148 -55.74 11.36 -10.10
N LEU A 149 -54.94 11.03 -11.12
CA LEU A 149 -55.40 10.87 -12.49
C LEU A 149 -56.41 9.73 -12.63
N GLY A 150 -56.14 8.58 -12.01
CA GLY A 150 -57.06 7.44 -12.01
C GLY A 150 -58.38 7.76 -11.32
N GLN A 151 -58.34 8.50 -10.20
CA GLN A 151 -59.54 9.00 -9.52
C GLN A 151 -60.29 10.01 -10.39
N ALA A 152 -59.61 10.94 -11.05
CA ALA A 152 -60.23 11.90 -11.96
C ALA A 152 -60.88 11.22 -13.17
N GLN A 153 -60.21 10.25 -13.79
CA GLN A 153 -60.75 9.43 -14.87
C GLN A 153 -61.95 8.61 -14.39
N GLY A 154 -61.85 7.96 -13.23
CA GLY A 154 -62.95 7.21 -12.63
C GLY A 154 -64.16 8.09 -12.32
N ALA A 155 -63.95 9.29 -11.77
CA ALA A 155 -65.01 10.27 -11.53
C ALA A 155 -65.63 10.77 -12.83
N TYR A 156 -64.83 11.05 -13.87
CA TYR A 156 -65.32 11.42 -15.19
C TYR A 156 -66.20 10.32 -15.81
N LEU A 157 -65.74 9.07 -15.78
CA LEU A 157 -66.49 7.92 -16.28
C LEU A 157 -67.80 7.73 -15.51
N ARG A 158 -67.77 7.90 -14.18
CA ARG A 158 -68.97 7.83 -13.34
C ARG A 158 -69.98 8.92 -13.69
N ASN A 159 -69.54 10.17 -13.79
CA ASN A 159 -70.41 11.28 -14.17
C ASN A 159 -71.03 11.09 -15.56
N LEU A 160 -70.26 10.53 -16.50
CA LEU A 160 -70.76 10.24 -17.84
C LEU A 160 -71.77 9.09 -17.84
N LEU A 161 -71.52 8.04 -17.05
CA LEU A 161 -72.48 6.94 -16.87
C LEU A 161 -73.78 7.44 -16.25
N ASP A 162 -73.69 8.28 -15.23
CA ASP A 162 -74.85 8.89 -14.55
C ASP A 162 -75.64 9.80 -15.51
N ALA A 163 -74.96 10.61 -16.35
CA ALA A 163 -75.59 11.47 -17.34
C ALA A 163 -76.37 10.70 -18.44
N VAL A 164 -75.93 9.49 -18.77
CA VAL A 164 -76.58 8.60 -19.74
C VAL A 164 -77.58 7.65 -19.05
N GLY A 165 -77.87 7.88 -17.76
CA GLY A 165 -78.87 7.12 -17.00
C GLY A 165 -78.47 5.68 -16.71
N GLY A 166 -77.17 5.38 -16.63
CA GLY A 166 -76.65 4.04 -16.37
C GLY A 166 -76.59 3.11 -17.59
N ASN A 167 -76.90 3.59 -18.80
CA ASN A 167 -76.82 2.77 -20.00
C ASN A 167 -75.37 2.64 -20.51
N TYR A 168 -74.76 1.50 -20.19
CA TYR A 168 -73.39 1.15 -20.58
C TYR A 168 -73.15 1.16 -22.09
N ALA A 169 -74.12 0.74 -22.91
CA ALA A 169 -73.93 0.64 -24.36
C ALA A 169 -73.74 2.03 -24.98
N ALA A 170 -74.57 2.99 -24.59
CA ALA A 170 -74.48 4.37 -25.07
C ALA A 170 -73.20 5.08 -24.60
N MET A 171 -72.77 4.82 -23.35
CA MET A 171 -71.49 5.31 -22.83
C MET A 171 -70.31 4.75 -23.64
N ARG A 172 -70.26 3.44 -23.88
CA ARG A 172 -69.21 2.79 -24.66
C ARG A 172 -69.13 3.37 -26.07
N ASP A 173 -70.27 3.49 -26.75
CA ASP A 173 -70.33 3.98 -28.12
C ASP A 173 -69.87 5.45 -28.20
N PHE A 174 -70.28 6.29 -27.24
CA PHE A 174 -69.78 7.66 -27.13
C PHE A 174 -68.26 7.70 -26.95
N MET A 175 -67.71 6.85 -26.07
CA MET A 175 -66.26 6.77 -25.87
C MET A 175 -65.52 6.30 -27.12
N MET A 176 -66.03 5.28 -27.83
CA MET A 176 -65.45 4.78 -29.07
C MET A 176 -65.43 5.82 -30.19
N ILE A 177 -66.47 6.66 -30.26
CA ILE A 177 -66.55 7.76 -31.23
C ILE A 177 -65.57 8.87 -30.83
N ASN A 178 -65.55 9.28 -29.56
CA ASN A 178 -64.70 10.38 -29.09
C ASN A 178 -63.20 10.01 -29.08
N SER A 179 -62.86 8.75 -28.80
CA SER A 179 -61.48 8.26 -28.92
C SER A 179 -61.02 8.10 -30.37
N GLY A 180 -61.88 8.34 -31.36
CA GLY A 180 -61.54 8.21 -32.77
C GLY A 180 -61.27 6.76 -33.21
N MET A 181 -61.67 5.76 -32.41
CA MET A 181 -61.34 4.36 -32.66
C MET A 181 -61.79 3.88 -34.05
N PHE A 182 -62.94 4.37 -34.54
CA PHE A 182 -63.40 4.06 -35.89
C PHE A 182 -62.49 4.64 -36.99
N GLN A 183 -61.93 5.83 -36.78
CA GLN A 183 -60.97 6.43 -37.71
C GLN A 183 -59.65 5.63 -37.71
N GLU A 184 -59.18 5.20 -36.53
CA GLU A 184 -58.00 4.36 -36.40
C GLU A 184 -58.18 2.99 -37.05
N ILE A 185 -59.31 2.31 -36.80
CA ILE A 185 -59.63 1.02 -37.44
C ILE A 185 -59.68 1.18 -38.96
N ALA A 186 -60.32 2.24 -39.47
CA ALA A 186 -60.36 2.52 -40.91
C ALA A 186 -58.96 2.75 -41.48
N LYS A 187 -58.09 3.48 -40.77
CA LYS A 187 -56.70 3.72 -41.16
C LYS A 187 -55.87 2.43 -41.18
N ILE A 188 -55.94 1.62 -40.13
CA ILE A 188 -55.23 0.33 -40.03
C ILE A 188 -55.69 -0.61 -41.15
N ASN A 189 -56.99 -0.69 -41.39
CA ASN A 189 -57.53 -1.52 -42.48
C ASN A 189 -57.07 -1.01 -43.86
N ALA A 190 -57.07 0.30 -44.08
CA ALA A 190 -56.57 0.89 -45.33
C ALA A 190 -55.06 0.65 -45.52
N GLU A 191 -54.26 0.74 -44.46
CA GLU A 191 -52.83 0.44 -44.48
C GLU A 191 -52.57 -1.05 -44.73
N ALA A 192 -53.34 -1.94 -44.11
CA ALA A 192 -53.27 -3.38 -44.36
C ALA A 192 -53.64 -3.71 -45.82
N VAL A 193 -54.72 -3.14 -46.35
CA VAL A 193 -55.11 -3.30 -47.78
C VAL A 193 -54.04 -2.73 -48.72
N ARG A 194 -53.42 -1.60 -48.36
CA ARG A 194 -52.29 -1.02 -49.11
C ARG A 194 -51.07 -1.94 -49.09
N GLY A 195 -50.76 -2.55 -47.94
CA GLY A 195 -49.63 -3.48 -47.76
C GLY A 195 -49.84 -4.85 -48.42
N LEU A 196 -51.09 -5.29 -48.57
CA LEU A 196 -51.45 -6.52 -49.29
C LEU A 196 -51.18 -6.43 -50.80
N GLN A 197 -50.98 -5.22 -51.34
CA GLN A 197 -50.61 -4.93 -52.72
C GLN A 197 -51.25 -5.93 -53.72
N PRO A 198 -52.60 -6.01 -53.77
CA PRO A 198 -53.26 -7.09 -54.49
C PRO A 198 -52.91 -6.99 -55.98
N LYS A 199 -52.20 -8.00 -56.49
CA LYS A 199 -52.06 -8.21 -57.94
C LYS A 199 -53.42 -8.64 -58.47
N ILE A 200 -54.24 -7.66 -58.84
CA ILE A 200 -55.50 -7.90 -59.51
C ILE A 200 -55.15 -8.39 -60.93
N SER A 201 -55.13 -9.70 -61.11
CA SER A 201 -55.10 -10.31 -62.44
C SER A 201 -56.48 -10.10 -63.07
N ILE A 202 -56.59 -9.02 -63.86
CA ILE A 202 -57.78 -8.71 -64.63
C ILE A 202 -57.90 -9.79 -65.71
N TRP A 203 -58.77 -10.78 -65.52
CA TRP A 203 -59.18 -11.68 -66.59
C TRP A 203 -60.16 -10.93 -67.47
N THR A 204 -59.65 -10.23 -68.48
CA THR A 204 -60.47 -9.71 -69.56
C THR A 204 -60.93 -10.91 -70.39
N ASN A 205 -62.15 -11.39 -70.15
CA ASN A 205 -62.83 -12.29 -71.09
C ASN A 205 -63.25 -11.45 -72.31
N GLY A 206 -62.31 -11.19 -73.21
CA GLY A 206 -62.56 -10.49 -74.47
C GLY A 206 -63.36 -11.37 -75.41
N GLY A 207 -64.61 -10.98 -75.66
CA GLY A 207 -65.41 -11.50 -76.76
C GLY A 207 -65.06 -10.90 -78.13
N GLY A 208 -65.51 -11.60 -79.18
CA GLY A 208 -65.43 -11.24 -80.61
C GLY A 208 -64.48 -12.17 -81.39
N GLU A 209 -64.79 -12.81 -82.52
CA GLU A 209 -65.94 -12.79 -83.41
C GLU A 209 -65.85 -14.02 -84.36
N GLY A 210 -66.88 -14.28 -85.17
CA GLY A 210 -67.16 -15.56 -85.84
C GLY A 210 -66.14 -16.06 -86.89
N SER A 211 -66.10 -17.39 -87.08
CA SER A 211 -66.35 -18.04 -88.39
C SER A 211 -66.13 -19.57 -88.32
N ASN A 212 -67.25 -20.29 -88.45
CA ASN A 212 -67.48 -21.53 -89.20
C ASN A 212 -66.38 -22.60 -89.35
N GLY A 213 -66.69 -23.85 -88.96
CA GLY A 213 -66.05 -25.03 -89.56
C GLY A 213 -65.71 -26.18 -88.61
N SER A 214 -66.68 -27.08 -88.44
CA SER A 214 -66.56 -28.55 -88.34
C SER A 214 -65.25 -29.22 -87.86
N SER A 215 -65.42 -30.12 -86.88
CA SER A 215 -64.65 -31.35 -86.59
C SER A 215 -63.84 -31.40 -85.27
N ASN A 216 -64.04 -32.52 -84.53
CA ASN A 216 -63.32 -33.03 -83.35
C ASN A 216 -63.53 -32.38 -81.96
N GLY A 217 -64.65 -32.74 -81.33
CA GLY A 217 -64.93 -32.53 -79.89
C GLY A 217 -64.05 -33.29 -78.89
N ALA A 218 -63.16 -34.19 -79.32
CA ALA A 218 -62.26 -34.93 -78.42
C ALA A 218 -60.92 -34.20 -78.14
N MET A 219 -60.57 -33.17 -78.93
CA MET A 219 -59.32 -32.41 -78.74
C MET A 219 -59.48 -31.21 -77.81
N LYS A 220 -60.74 -30.82 -77.50
CA LYS A 220 -61.07 -29.66 -76.67
C LYS A 220 -60.92 -29.93 -75.17
N GLU A 221 -61.14 -31.17 -74.73
CA GLU A 221 -60.91 -31.61 -73.34
C GLU A 221 -59.42 -31.84 -73.06
N VAL A 222 -58.67 -32.40 -74.02
CA VAL A 222 -57.21 -32.53 -73.93
C VAL A 222 -56.52 -31.15 -73.99
N ALA A 223 -57.03 -30.20 -74.78
CA ALA A 223 -56.56 -28.81 -74.78
C ALA A 223 -56.90 -28.06 -73.48
N GLY A 224 -57.97 -28.46 -72.77
CA GLY A 224 -58.30 -27.96 -71.43
C GLY A 224 -57.28 -28.40 -70.39
N VAL A 225 -56.91 -29.68 -70.38
CA VAL A 225 -55.84 -30.23 -69.51
C VAL A 225 -54.46 -29.66 -69.89
N TYR A 226 -54.18 -29.50 -71.18
CA TYR A 226 -52.93 -28.89 -71.68
C TYR A 226 -52.83 -27.38 -71.38
N LYS A 227 -53.96 -26.68 -71.18
CA LYS A 227 -54.00 -25.28 -70.70
C LYS A 227 -53.99 -25.14 -69.17
N MET A 228 -54.26 -26.22 -68.43
CA MET A 228 -54.15 -26.29 -66.97
C MET A 228 -52.75 -26.68 -66.49
N LEU A 229 -51.93 -27.27 -67.36
CA LEU A 229 -50.55 -27.65 -67.07
C LEU A 229 -49.60 -26.45 -66.86
N PRO A 230 -49.63 -25.36 -67.65
CA PRO A 230 -48.69 -24.25 -67.48
C PRO A 230 -48.79 -23.52 -66.13
N PRO A 231 -49.99 -23.28 -65.55
CA PRO A 231 -50.10 -22.68 -64.22
C PRO A 231 -49.54 -23.55 -63.08
N LEU A 232 -49.76 -24.87 -63.09
CA LEU A 232 -49.22 -25.77 -62.06
C LEU A 232 -47.69 -25.87 -62.13
N PHE A 233 -47.10 -25.85 -63.34
CA PHE A 233 -45.64 -25.85 -63.48
C PHE A 233 -45.00 -24.50 -63.13
N LYS A 234 -45.69 -23.36 -63.35
CA LYS A 234 -45.22 -22.06 -62.88
C LYS A 234 -45.23 -21.97 -61.35
N THR A 235 -46.27 -22.47 -60.69
CA THR A 235 -46.32 -22.47 -59.21
C THR A 235 -45.28 -23.40 -58.61
N VAL A 236 -45.04 -24.57 -59.20
CA VAL A 236 -43.98 -25.48 -58.72
C VAL A 236 -42.59 -24.91 -59.02
N HIS A 237 -42.37 -24.27 -60.17
CA HIS A 237 -41.11 -23.61 -60.50
C HIS A 237 -40.83 -22.39 -59.59
N GLU A 238 -41.81 -21.54 -59.33
CA GLU A 238 -41.68 -20.40 -58.40
C GLU A 238 -41.46 -20.84 -56.93
N GLN A 239 -41.99 -21.99 -56.51
CA GLN A 239 -41.84 -22.50 -55.15
C GLN A 239 -40.61 -23.39 -54.92
N THR A 240 -40.07 -24.04 -55.95
CA THR A 240 -38.97 -25.02 -55.79
C THR A 240 -37.72 -24.72 -56.62
N GLY A 241 -37.77 -23.78 -57.56
CA GLY A 241 -36.61 -23.33 -58.34
C GLY A 241 -36.02 -24.35 -59.33
N MET A 242 -36.60 -25.55 -59.48
CA MET A 242 -36.09 -26.58 -60.38
C MET A 242 -36.66 -26.44 -61.81
N LEU A 243 -35.80 -26.66 -62.81
CA LEU A 243 -36.15 -26.69 -64.23
C LEU A 243 -36.59 -28.12 -64.63
N PRO A 244 -37.67 -28.28 -65.42
CA PRO A 244 -38.11 -29.60 -65.85
C PRO A 244 -37.12 -30.22 -66.88
N PRO A 245 -37.00 -31.56 -66.93
CA PRO A 245 -35.99 -32.28 -67.73
C PRO A 245 -36.13 -32.08 -69.25
N ALA A 246 -34.99 -32.09 -69.94
CA ALA A 246 -34.77 -31.53 -71.28
C ALA A 246 -35.46 -32.23 -72.48
N TRP A 247 -36.13 -33.38 -72.31
CA TRP A 247 -36.85 -34.06 -73.39
C TRP A 247 -38.31 -33.60 -73.53
N MET A 248 -38.77 -32.70 -72.66
CA MET A 248 -40.12 -32.13 -72.68
C MET A 248 -40.08 -30.66 -73.09
N GLY A 249 -39.57 -30.39 -74.30
CA GLY A 249 -39.64 -29.07 -74.94
C GLY A 249 -38.83 -27.98 -74.23
N THR A 250 -37.81 -27.45 -74.89
CA THR A 250 -37.08 -26.30 -74.39
C THR A 250 -38.04 -25.13 -74.17
N LEU A 251 -38.08 -24.60 -72.94
CA LEU A 251 -38.57 -23.25 -72.72
C LEU A 251 -37.82 -22.34 -73.69
N PRO A 252 -38.48 -21.43 -74.43
CA PRO A 252 -37.75 -20.42 -75.18
C PRO A 252 -36.90 -19.63 -74.20
N ASN A 253 -35.59 -19.89 -74.28
CA ASN A 253 -34.57 -19.18 -73.54
C ASN A 253 -34.61 -17.72 -74.00
N SER A 254 -35.32 -16.88 -73.28
CA SER A 254 -35.06 -15.44 -73.32
C SER A 254 -33.91 -15.20 -72.35
N GLY A 255 -32.71 -15.48 -72.84
CA GLY A 255 -31.48 -15.01 -72.21
C GLY A 255 -31.46 -13.49 -72.23
N SER A 256 -31.37 -12.92 -71.04
CA SER A 256 -30.64 -11.71 -70.65
C SER A 256 -30.02 -10.86 -71.78
N ASN A 257 -30.37 -9.57 -71.82
CA ASN A 257 -29.36 -8.50 -71.76
C ASN A 257 -29.95 -7.11 -71.46
N ASN A 258 -29.23 -6.42 -70.56
CA ASN A 258 -29.43 -5.10 -69.93
C ASN A 258 -30.49 -4.97 -68.84
#